data_AF-A0A1M3MXW5-F1
#
_entry.id   AF-A0A1M3MXW5-F1
#
_cell.length_a   1.000
_cell.length_b   1.000
_cell.length_c   1.000
_cell.angle_alpha   90.00
_cell.angle_beta   90.00
_cell.angle_gamma   90.00
#
_symmetry.space_group_name_H-M   'P 1'
#
loop_
_entity.id
_entity.type
_entity.pdbx_description
1 polymer ?
#
loop_
_entity_poly.entity_id
_entity_poly.type
_entity_poly.pdbx_seq_one_letter_code
_entity_poly.pdbx_strand_id
1 'polypeptide(L)'
;MRGSPSPSPRGASRAQRVAILGILALVLAAASGGAACGTEPVGVEACKKIERVRCESATACGIDLHRPLHSGDKPENDVAACIRYYDDQCLHGLLITKEPAPQAVDACVDAIIKGDCSVVKTPESHEACAFLIPPEPVQPAADAASDADAADAASE
;
A
#
# COMPACT_ATOMS: atom_id res chain seq x y z
N MET A 1 -26.92 75.59 -0.70
CA MET A 1 -26.19 74.50 0.00
C MET A 1 -27.18 73.37 0.27
N ARG A 2 -27.20 72.33 -0.58
CA ARG A 2 -27.99 71.10 -0.37
C ARG A 2 -27.00 69.96 -0.24
N GLY A 3 -26.86 69.43 0.97
CA GLY A 3 -25.97 68.29 1.25
C GLY A 3 -26.60 66.99 0.76
N SER A 4 -25.82 66.19 0.04
CA SER A 4 -26.20 64.83 -0.37
C SER A 4 -25.98 63.85 0.79
N PRO A 5 -26.87 62.88 1.03
CA PRO A 5 -26.64 61.86 2.04
C PRO A 5 -25.63 60.82 1.54
N SER A 6 -24.56 60.61 2.32
CA SER A 6 -23.63 59.48 2.14
C SER A 6 -24.30 58.16 2.53
N PRO A 7 -24.06 57.06 1.79
CA PRO A 7 -24.54 55.74 2.16
C PRO A 7 -23.71 55.15 3.31
N SER A 8 -24.38 54.78 4.40
CA SER A 8 -23.76 54.02 5.49
C SER A 8 -23.47 52.58 5.07
N PRO A 9 -22.30 52.01 5.43
CA PRO A 9 -21.99 50.61 5.20
C PRO A 9 -22.89 49.75 6.11
N ARG A 10 -23.76 48.95 5.51
CA ARG A 10 -24.55 47.95 6.24
C ARG A 10 -23.57 46.91 6.79
N GLY A 11 -23.33 46.94 8.09
CA GLY A 11 -22.53 45.93 8.78
C GLY A 11 -23.14 44.56 8.55
N ALA A 12 -22.41 43.71 7.81
CA ALA A 12 -22.78 42.31 7.66
C ALA A 12 -22.86 41.67 9.05
N SER A 13 -24.00 41.03 9.35
CA SER A 13 -24.24 40.38 10.63
C SER A 13 -23.19 39.29 10.87
N ARG A 14 -22.84 39.01 12.14
CA ARG A 14 -21.88 37.94 12.49
C ARG A 14 -22.25 36.59 11.84
N ALA A 15 -23.55 36.31 11.70
CA ALA A 15 -24.07 35.12 11.03
C ALA A 15 -23.65 35.04 9.55
N GLN A 16 -23.62 36.17 8.84
CA GLN A 16 -23.24 36.22 7.43
C GLN A 16 -21.73 35.98 7.23
N ARG A 17 -20.88 36.40 8.18
CA ARG A 17 -19.44 36.12 8.15
C ARG A 17 -19.11 34.65 8.43
N VAL A 18 -19.86 34.02 9.34
CA VAL A 18 -19.71 32.58 9.66
C VAL A 18 -20.14 31.71 8.47
N ALA A 19 -21.23 32.06 7.80
CA ALA A 19 -21.71 31.33 6.62
C ALA A 19 -20.71 31.37 5.46
N ILE A 20 -20.10 32.52 5.18
CA ILE A 20 -19.12 32.68 4.09
C ILE A 20 -17.84 31.88 4.37
N LEU A 21 -17.34 31.89 5.62
CA LEU A 21 -16.16 31.10 5.99
C LEU A 21 -16.43 29.59 5.92
N GLY A 22 -17.62 29.14 6.30
CA GLY A 22 -18.03 27.73 6.19
C GLY A 22 -18.06 27.25 4.74
N ILE A 23 -18.61 28.05 3.82
CA ILE A 23 -18.65 27.71 2.38
C ILE A 23 -17.24 27.67 1.79
N LEU A 24 -16.37 28.64 2.15
CA LEU A 24 -15.00 28.67 1.64
C LEU A 24 -14.19 27.43 2.07
N ALA A 25 -14.32 26.99 3.32
CA ALA A 25 -13.66 25.79 3.83
C ALA A 25 -14.14 24.51 3.10
N LEU A 26 -15.44 24.44 2.78
CA LEU A 26 -16.04 23.30 2.07
C LEU A 26 -15.59 23.23 0.60
N VAL A 27 -15.37 24.38 -0.05
CA VAL A 27 -14.85 24.46 -1.42
C VAL A 27 -13.35 24.12 -1.47
N LEU A 28 -12.54 24.55 -0.48
CA LEU A 28 -11.12 24.15 -0.42
C LEU A 28 -10.93 22.65 -0.15
N ALA A 29 -11.79 22.03 0.66
CA ALA A 29 -11.74 20.59 0.92
C ALA A 29 -12.09 19.73 -0.31
N ALA A 30 -12.86 20.27 -1.26
CA ALA A 30 -13.22 19.56 -2.50
C ALA A 30 -12.11 19.59 -3.56
N ALA A 31 -11.15 20.52 -3.47
CA ALA A 31 -10.11 20.71 -4.48
C ALA A 31 -8.86 19.83 -4.29
N SER A 32 -8.73 19.12 -3.17
CA SER A 32 -7.55 18.29 -2.83
C SER A 32 -7.70 16.80 -3.13
N GLY A 33 -8.83 16.34 -3.71
CA GLY A 33 -9.16 14.91 -3.85
C GLY A 33 -8.66 14.17 -5.09
N GLY A 34 -7.76 14.74 -5.91
CA GLY A 34 -7.61 14.31 -7.31
C GLY A 34 -6.47 13.38 -7.72
N ALA A 35 -5.34 13.27 -7.00
CA ALA A 35 -4.14 12.68 -7.62
C ALA A 35 -3.12 12.02 -6.66
N ALA A 36 -3.58 11.36 -5.59
CA ALA A 36 -2.67 10.65 -4.68
C ALA A 36 -3.08 9.20 -4.34
N CYS A 37 -4.01 8.62 -5.09
CA CYS A 37 -4.29 7.19 -5.01
C CYS A 37 -3.25 6.47 -5.87
N GLY A 38 -2.32 5.73 -5.24
CA GLY A 38 -1.30 4.94 -5.91
C GLY A 38 -1.88 3.89 -6.87
N THR A 39 -1.00 3.19 -7.59
CA THR A 39 -1.38 2.08 -8.47
C THR A 39 -2.21 1.05 -7.70
N GLU A 40 -3.25 0.50 -8.34
CA GLU A 40 -4.07 -0.56 -7.74
C GLU A 40 -3.17 -1.76 -7.38
N PRO A 41 -3.31 -2.33 -6.17
CA PRO A 41 -2.52 -3.49 -5.76
C PRO A 41 -2.89 -4.70 -6.62
N VAL A 42 -1.87 -5.41 -7.10
CA VAL A 42 -2.02 -6.60 -7.96
C VAL A 42 -2.11 -7.85 -7.09
N GLY A 43 -3.01 -8.79 -7.39
CA GLY A 43 -3.00 -10.12 -6.76
C GLY A 43 -3.42 -10.16 -5.28
N VAL A 44 -4.17 -9.17 -4.78
CA VAL A 44 -4.61 -9.11 -3.37
C VAL A 44 -5.31 -10.41 -2.94
N GLU A 45 -6.27 -10.89 -3.73
CA GLU A 45 -7.03 -12.10 -3.38
C GLU A 45 -6.20 -13.37 -3.55
N ALA A 46 -5.27 -13.39 -4.51
CA ALA A 46 -4.31 -14.48 -4.65
C ALA A 46 -3.37 -14.57 -3.43
N CYS A 47 -2.85 -13.43 -2.97
CA CYS A 47 -2.03 -13.33 -1.75
C CYS A 47 -2.77 -13.89 -0.53
N LYS A 48 -4.00 -13.42 -0.27
CA LYS A 48 -4.81 -13.90 0.87
C LYS A 48 -5.05 -15.39 0.81
N LYS A 49 -5.34 -15.93 -0.38
CA LYS A 49 -5.59 -17.36 -0.57
C LYS A 49 -4.35 -18.20 -0.26
N ILE A 50 -3.19 -17.78 -0.76
CA ILE A 50 -1.91 -18.46 -0.55
C ILE A 50 -1.50 -18.38 0.92
N GLU A 51 -1.52 -17.18 1.53
CA GLU A 51 -1.09 -17.02 2.92
C GLU A 51 -2.01 -17.73 3.91
N ARG A 52 -3.32 -17.80 3.64
CA ARG A 52 -4.24 -18.59 4.45
C ARG A 52 -3.81 -20.05 4.56
N VAL A 53 -3.54 -20.71 3.43
CA VAL A 53 -3.14 -22.12 3.44
C VAL A 53 -1.73 -22.32 4.00
N ARG A 54 -0.84 -21.33 3.87
CA ARG A 54 0.47 -21.35 4.55
C ARG A 54 0.31 -21.27 6.06
N CYS A 55 -0.49 -20.34 6.57
CA CYS A 55 -0.77 -20.20 8.01
C CYS A 55 -1.38 -21.49 8.58
N GLU A 56 -2.32 -22.11 7.87
CA GLU A 56 -2.95 -23.38 8.29
C GLU A 56 -1.94 -24.56 8.30
N SER A 57 -0.97 -24.55 7.38
CA SER A 57 0.05 -25.60 7.26
C SER A 57 1.27 -25.39 8.17
N ALA A 58 1.51 -24.16 8.60
CA ALA A 58 2.73 -23.73 9.26
C ALA A 58 3.04 -24.47 10.57
N THR A 59 2.02 -24.71 11.40
CA THR A 59 2.17 -25.37 12.71
C THR A 59 2.68 -26.81 12.57
N ALA A 60 2.20 -27.55 11.56
CA ALA A 60 2.68 -28.91 11.28
C ALA A 60 4.15 -28.93 10.86
N CYS A 61 4.66 -27.81 10.35
CA CYS A 61 6.04 -27.62 9.92
C CYS A 61 6.95 -26.99 10.98
N GLY A 62 6.46 -26.81 12.22
CA GLY A 62 7.21 -26.21 13.32
C GLY A 62 7.60 -24.75 13.04
N ILE A 63 6.84 -24.05 12.20
CA ILE A 63 7.02 -22.62 11.95
C ILE A 63 6.36 -21.86 13.09
N ASP A 64 7.13 -20.96 13.72
CA ASP A 64 6.62 -20.08 14.77
C ASP A 64 5.74 -18.98 14.17
N LEU A 65 4.45 -19.03 14.47
CA LEU A 65 3.45 -18.08 14.01
C LEU A 65 3.31 -16.85 14.92
N HIS A 66 4.06 -16.76 16.03
CA HIS A 66 4.12 -15.54 16.85
C HIS A 66 4.94 -14.44 16.18
N ARG A 67 5.61 -14.74 15.06
CA ARG A 67 6.39 -13.80 14.29
C ARG A 67 5.84 -13.67 12.86
N PRO A 68 5.68 -12.44 12.34
CA PRO A 68 5.86 -11.16 13.02
C PRO A 68 4.87 -10.97 14.18
N LEU A 69 5.27 -10.20 15.19
CA LEU A 69 4.41 -9.94 16.36
C LEU A 69 3.11 -9.28 15.91
N HIS A 70 1.99 -9.92 16.20
CA HIS A 70 0.64 -9.42 15.94
C HIS A 70 -0.12 -9.21 17.26
N SER A 71 -1.12 -8.34 17.22
CA SER A 71 -1.81 -7.85 18.42
C SER A 71 -2.87 -8.84 18.90
N GLY A 72 -2.79 -9.23 20.18
CA GLY A 72 -3.89 -9.90 20.89
C GLY A 72 -3.82 -11.43 20.93
N ASP A 73 -2.68 -12.02 20.57
CA ASP A 73 -2.63 -13.44 20.29
C ASP A 73 -1.99 -14.27 21.41
N LYS A 74 -2.68 -15.36 21.71
CA LYS A 74 -2.25 -16.43 22.60
C LYS A 74 -1.91 -17.65 21.74
N PRO A 75 -1.05 -18.57 22.20
CA PRO A 75 -0.63 -19.74 21.42
C PRO A 75 -1.79 -20.55 20.83
N GLU A 76 -2.94 -20.60 21.50
CA GLU A 76 -4.14 -21.31 21.01
C GLU A 76 -4.80 -20.69 19.76
N ASN A 77 -4.45 -19.46 19.36
CA ASN A 77 -5.06 -18.74 18.24
C ASN A 77 -4.06 -18.35 17.13
N ASP A 78 -2.84 -18.89 17.16
CA ASP A 78 -1.73 -18.51 16.28
C ASP A 78 -2.07 -18.56 14.78
N VAL A 79 -2.81 -19.58 14.33
CA VAL A 79 -3.22 -19.71 12.92
C VAL A 79 -4.18 -18.59 12.53
N ALA A 80 -5.20 -18.31 13.35
CA ALA A 80 -6.17 -17.26 13.09
C ALA A 80 -5.51 -15.87 13.13
N ALA A 81 -4.51 -15.69 14.00
CA ALA A 81 -3.71 -14.48 14.08
C ALA A 81 -2.88 -14.25 12.82
N CYS A 82 -2.15 -15.29 12.37
CA CYS A 82 -1.40 -15.30 11.13
C CYS A 82 -2.28 -14.92 9.94
N ILE A 83 -3.48 -15.53 9.83
CA ILE A 83 -4.44 -15.22 8.77
C ILE A 83 -4.86 -13.75 8.80
N ARG A 84 -5.25 -13.20 9.96
CA ARG A 84 -5.64 -11.77 10.05
C ARG A 84 -4.49 -10.85 9.68
N TYR A 85 -3.27 -11.15 10.13
CA TYR A 85 -2.09 -10.37 9.79
C TYR A 85 -1.89 -10.33 8.28
N TYR A 86 -1.94 -11.48 7.60
CA TYR A 86 -1.78 -11.53 6.15
C TYR A 86 -3.00 -11.02 5.37
N ASP A 87 -4.21 -11.12 5.91
CA ASP A 87 -5.39 -10.47 5.32
C ASP A 87 -5.17 -8.94 5.18
N ASP A 88 -4.49 -8.31 6.15
CA ASP A 88 -4.08 -6.90 6.11
C ASP A 88 -2.86 -6.66 5.21
N GLN A 89 -1.78 -7.45 5.35
CA GLN A 89 -0.57 -7.27 4.53
C GLN A 89 -0.85 -7.46 3.04
N CYS A 90 -1.73 -8.40 2.69
CA CYS A 90 -2.10 -8.66 1.30
C CYS A 90 -2.88 -7.51 0.66
N LEU A 91 -3.37 -6.51 1.40
CA LEU A 91 -3.99 -5.30 0.82
C LEU A 91 -3.01 -4.48 0.00
N HIS A 92 -1.70 -4.68 0.17
CA HIS A 92 -0.66 -4.08 -0.67
C HIS A 92 -0.44 -4.83 -2.00
N GLY A 93 -1.05 -6.01 -2.16
CA GLY A 93 -0.86 -6.88 -3.31
C GLY A 93 0.43 -7.69 -3.27
N LEU A 94 0.62 -8.51 -4.29
CA LEU A 94 1.84 -9.24 -4.58
C LEU A 94 2.85 -8.32 -5.26
N LEU A 95 4.14 -8.53 -4.99
CA LEU A 95 5.25 -7.78 -5.61
C LEU A 95 5.54 -8.25 -7.04
N ILE A 96 4.50 -8.30 -7.86
CA ILE A 96 4.50 -8.81 -9.23
C ILE A 96 3.79 -7.81 -10.14
N THR A 97 4.08 -7.87 -11.44
CA THR A 97 3.59 -6.84 -12.38
C THR A 97 2.21 -7.13 -12.96
N LYS A 98 1.69 -8.35 -12.79
CA LYS A 98 0.44 -8.80 -13.41
C LYS A 98 -0.32 -9.74 -12.47
N GLU A 99 -1.65 -9.69 -12.57
CA GLU A 99 -2.53 -10.61 -11.87
C GLU A 99 -2.17 -12.06 -12.22
N PRO A 100 -1.93 -12.93 -11.23
CA PRO A 100 -1.65 -14.34 -11.51
C PRO A 100 -2.93 -15.00 -12.05
N ALA A 101 -2.77 -15.90 -13.01
CA ALA A 101 -3.91 -16.66 -13.52
C ALA A 101 -4.50 -17.52 -12.39
N PRO A 102 -5.84 -17.64 -12.26
CA PRO A 102 -6.46 -18.42 -11.18
C PRO A 102 -5.93 -19.84 -11.07
N GLN A 103 -5.70 -20.52 -12.21
CA GLN A 103 -5.13 -21.87 -12.21
C GLN A 103 -3.70 -21.95 -11.63
N ALA A 104 -2.90 -20.89 -11.76
CA ALA A 104 -1.55 -20.85 -11.18
C ALA A 104 -1.61 -20.67 -9.66
N VAL A 105 -2.55 -19.83 -9.18
CA VAL A 105 -2.81 -19.67 -7.74
C VAL A 105 -3.26 -21.00 -7.13
N ASP A 106 -4.20 -21.69 -7.80
CA ASP A 106 -4.68 -23.00 -7.35
C ASP A 106 -3.57 -24.05 -7.32
N ALA A 107 -2.71 -24.09 -8.34
CA ALA A 107 -1.55 -24.99 -8.36
C ALA A 107 -0.56 -24.70 -7.22
N CYS A 108 -0.33 -23.43 -6.90
CA CYS A 108 0.53 -23.03 -5.78
C CYS A 108 -0.09 -23.43 -4.42
N VAL A 109 -1.39 -23.18 -4.24
CA VAL A 109 -2.14 -23.60 -3.04
C VAL A 109 -2.06 -25.12 -2.86
N ASP A 110 -2.28 -25.87 -3.94
CA ASP A 110 -2.16 -27.33 -3.93
C ASP A 110 -0.75 -27.80 -3.56
N ALA A 111 0.29 -27.11 -4.05
CA ALA A 111 1.67 -27.41 -3.70
C ALA A 111 1.97 -27.17 -2.22
N ILE A 112 1.37 -26.15 -1.59
CA ILE A 112 1.50 -25.89 -0.15
C ILE A 112 0.79 -26.97 0.68
N ILE A 113 -0.43 -27.34 0.28
CA ILE A 113 -1.24 -28.33 1.01
C ILE A 113 -0.67 -29.74 0.91
N LYS A 114 -0.20 -30.12 -0.28
CA LYS A 114 0.25 -31.51 -0.59
C LYS A 114 1.77 -31.67 -0.49
N GLY A 115 2.52 -30.58 -0.54
CA GLY A 115 3.97 -30.59 -0.52
C GLY A 115 4.55 -30.79 0.87
N ASP A 116 5.86 -30.58 0.97
CA ASP A 116 6.57 -30.64 2.24
C ASP A 116 6.76 -29.24 2.87
N CYS A 117 7.35 -29.23 4.06
CA CYS A 117 7.58 -28.00 4.81
C CYS A 117 8.53 -27.00 4.15
N SER A 118 9.28 -27.37 3.11
CA SER A 118 10.05 -26.41 2.33
C SER A 118 9.13 -25.50 1.51
N VAL A 119 8.05 -26.05 0.93
CA VAL A 119 7.07 -25.26 0.17
C VAL A 119 6.30 -24.31 1.07
N VAL A 120 5.96 -24.73 2.29
CA VAL A 120 5.30 -23.85 3.28
C VAL A 120 6.21 -22.67 3.67
N LYS A 121 7.50 -22.95 3.92
CA LYS A 121 8.50 -21.95 4.35
C LYS A 121 8.84 -20.95 3.24
N THR A 122 9.07 -21.44 2.03
CA THR A 122 9.56 -20.67 0.89
C THR A 122 8.77 -21.04 -0.37
N PRO A 123 7.47 -20.69 -0.45
CA PRO A 123 6.60 -21.10 -1.55
C PRO A 123 7.17 -20.68 -2.91
N GLU A 124 7.76 -19.49 -3.02
CA GLU A 124 8.36 -18.96 -4.25
C GLU A 124 9.48 -19.84 -4.84
N SER A 125 10.09 -20.73 -4.03
CA SER A 125 11.08 -21.70 -4.51
C SER A 125 10.49 -22.90 -5.25
N HIS A 126 9.18 -23.13 -5.10
CA HIS A 126 8.48 -24.22 -5.79
C HIS A 126 7.96 -23.75 -7.15
N GLU A 127 8.10 -24.59 -8.19
CA GLU A 127 7.76 -24.23 -9.57
C GLU A 127 6.31 -23.72 -9.75
N ALA A 128 5.35 -24.33 -9.06
CA ALA A 128 3.94 -23.93 -9.10
C ALA A 128 3.67 -22.53 -8.53
N CYS A 129 4.58 -22.02 -7.70
CA CYS A 129 4.49 -20.73 -7.01
C CYS A 129 5.54 -19.73 -7.53
N ALA A 130 6.27 -20.04 -8.60
CA ALA A 130 7.36 -19.20 -9.11
C ALA A 130 6.92 -17.80 -9.53
N PHE A 131 5.62 -17.59 -9.78
CA PHE A 131 5.08 -16.25 -10.04
C PHE A 131 5.20 -15.31 -8.84
N LEU A 132 5.42 -15.81 -7.62
CA LEU A 132 5.65 -14.99 -6.43
C LEU A 132 7.03 -14.33 -6.41
N ILE A 133 7.96 -14.76 -7.27
CA ILE A 133 9.29 -14.17 -7.39
C ILE A 133 9.15 -12.77 -8.02
N PRO A 134 9.53 -11.69 -7.32
CA PRO A 134 9.48 -10.35 -7.90
C PRO A 134 10.40 -10.25 -9.12
N PRO A 135 10.04 -9.47 -10.15
CA PRO A 135 10.95 -9.20 -11.26
C PRO A 135 12.22 -8.55 -10.73
N GLU A 136 13.37 -8.87 -11.34
CA GLU A 136 14.64 -8.22 -10.98
C GLU A 136 14.50 -6.70 -11.11
N PRO A 137 15.00 -5.92 -10.12
CA PRO A 137 14.95 -4.48 -10.19
C PRO A 137 15.70 -4.02 -11.44
N VAL A 138 15.01 -3.29 -12.32
CA VAL A 138 15.66 -2.65 -13.45
C VAL A 138 16.67 -1.67 -12.88
N GLN A 139 17.96 -1.97 -13.00
CA GLN A 139 18.99 -1.04 -12.55
C GLN A 139 18.82 0.26 -13.35
N PRO A 140 18.75 1.43 -12.69
CA PRO A 140 18.68 2.68 -13.41
C PRO A 140 19.90 2.72 -14.32
N ALA A 141 19.66 2.94 -15.62
CA ALA A 141 20.75 3.20 -16.56
C ALA A 141 21.58 4.32 -15.95
N ALA A 142 22.87 4.08 -15.71
CA ALA A 142 23.75 5.08 -15.14
C ALA A 142 23.70 6.31 -16.04
N ASP A 143 23.03 7.37 -15.57
CA ASP A 143 23.00 8.64 -16.26
C ASP A 143 24.45 9.09 -16.39
N ALA A 144 24.95 9.07 -17.62
CA ALA A 144 26.25 9.59 -17.99
C ALA A 144 26.23 11.11 -17.81
N ALA A 145 26.35 11.58 -16.58
CA ALA A 145 26.69 12.96 -16.27
C ALA A 145 28.18 13.16 -16.58
N SER A 146 28.48 13.30 -17.87
CA SER A 146 29.67 14.00 -18.33
C SER A 146 29.27 15.44 -18.62
N ASP A 147 29.14 16.26 -17.58
CA ASP A 147 29.28 17.70 -17.75
C ASP A 147 30.57 18.13 -17.07
N ALA A 148 31.53 18.33 -17.96
CA ALA A 148 32.84 18.88 -17.73
C ALA A 148 32.75 20.31 -17.20
N ASP A 149 33.75 20.66 -16.38
CA ASP A 149 34.35 21.98 -16.26
C ASP A 149 33.44 23.20 -16.11
N ALA A 150 33.25 23.63 -14.86
CA ALA A 150 33.16 25.06 -14.54
C ALA A 150 34.32 25.41 -13.60
N ALA A 151 35.43 25.78 -14.24
CA ALA A 151 36.61 26.36 -13.61
C ALA A 151 36.30 27.69 -12.91
N ASP A 152 37.04 27.91 -11.82
CA ASP A 152 37.54 29.18 -11.31
C ASP A 152 36.60 30.40 -11.24
N ALA A 153 36.32 30.81 -10.00
CA ALA A 153 36.40 32.22 -9.63
C ALA A 153 36.75 32.36 -8.15
N ALA A 154 38.06 32.38 -7.86
CA ALA A 154 38.57 33.04 -6.67
C ALA A 154 38.47 34.56 -6.86
N SER A 155 37.84 35.26 -5.94
CA SER A 155 38.12 36.68 -5.62
C SER A 155 37.55 37.03 -4.25
N GLU A 156 38.51 37.22 -3.32
CA GLU A 156 38.53 38.12 -2.15
C GLU A 156 37.55 37.90 -0.97
#